data_AF-A0A943S9S2-F1
#
_entry.id   AF-A0A943S9S2-F1
#
_cell.length_a   1.000
_cell.length_b   1.000
_cell.length_c   1.000
_cell.angle_alpha   90.00
_cell.angle_beta   90.00
_cell.angle_gamma   90.00
#
_symmetry.space_group_name_H-M   'P 1'
#
loop_
_entity.id
_entity.type
_entity.pdbx_description
1 polymer ?
#
loop_
_entity_poly.entity_id
_entity_poly.type
_entity_poly.pdbx_seq_one_letter_code
_entity_poly.pdbx_strand_id
1 'polypeptide(L)'
;MEATIVLENLENLMETYGIRAEDGIVMEQDSSRIYGETPTYMIPVINDTEITRKQYEANLALLVPIAKGLTEKTGTGRTVTGLLSTSNYAFSKVNLDSEYLSREDEDITGPFYLAALSEKEGSGSMIVLASSNMCTDQVDEVVSGNNIDFLLNGFNYLVGDADKMSIRSKDIQYDANVYTTMQTRIISAVAEWGLPALILAVGIVLVFVRKRRSRPLSTEA
;
A
#
# COMPACT_ATOMS: atom_id res chain seq x y z
N MET A 1 -19.46 -2.27 -0.54
CA MET A 1 -19.91 -2.85 0.74
C MET A 1 -19.89 -4.38 0.61
N GLU A 2 -18.71 -4.96 0.36
CA GLU A 2 -18.52 -6.42 0.22
C GLU A 2 -17.75 -7.02 1.40
N ALA A 3 -16.98 -6.22 2.15
CA ALA A 3 -16.10 -6.69 3.22
C ALA A 3 -16.81 -7.10 4.52
N THR A 4 -18.12 -6.89 4.64
CA THR A 4 -18.92 -7.20 5.85
C THR A 4 -19.75 -8.47 5.77
N ILE A 5 -19.73 -9.18 4.64
CA ILE A 5 -20.46 -10.44 4.48
C ILE A 5 -19.61 -11.57 5.08
N VAL A 6 -20.19 -12.32 6.02
CA VAL A 6 -19.57 -13.54 6.56
C VAL A 6 -19.73 -14.65 5.52
N LEU A 7 -18.61 -15.13 5.01
CA LEU A 7 -18.54 -16.22 4.02
C LEU A 7 -18.16 -17.51 4.73
N GLU A 8 -19.06 -18.03 5.57
CA GLU A 8 -18.77 -19.12 6.52
C GLU A 8 -18.06 -20.31 5.88
N ASN A 9 -18.51 -20.77 4.71
CA ASN A 9 -17.86 -21.90 4.02
C ASN A 9 -16.44 -21.58 3.51
N LEU A 10 -16.21 -20.35 3.06
CA LEU A 10 -14.89 -19.91 2.58
C LEU A 10 -13.95 -19.70 3.77
N GLU A 11 -14.41 -19.04 4.82
CA GLU A 11 -13.63 -18.79 6.03
C GLU A 11 -13.25 -20.11 6.71
N ASN A 12 -14.18 -21.06 6.82
CA ASN A 12 -13.88 -22.41 7.31
C ASN A 12 -12.83 -23.11 6.45
N LEU A 13 -12.92 -23.02 5.12
CA LEU A 13 -11.91 -23.59 4.22
C LEU A 13 -10.54 -22.94 4.44
N MET A 14 -10.48 -21.60 4.47
CA MET A 14 -9.24 -20.86 4.73
C MET A 14 -8.62 -21.26 6.07
N GLU A 15 -9.44 -21.43 7.11
CA GLU A 15 -8.98 -21.85 8.42
C GLU A 15 -8.40 -23.27 8.43
N THR A 16 -8.93 -24.22 7.63
CA THR A 16 -8.29 -25.54 7.45
C THR A 16 -6.93 -25.43 6.76
N TYR A 17 -6.75 -24.38 5.97
CA TYR A 17 -5.47 -23.98 5.38
C TYR A 17 -4.63 -23.08 6.31
N GLY A 18 -5.02 -22.87 7.57
CA GLY A 18 -4.22 -22.09 8.51
C GLY A 18 -4.28 -20.59 8.31
N ILE A 19 -5.19 -20.06 7.48
CA ILE A 19 -5.38 -18.62 7.28
C ILE A 19 -6.74 -18.23 7.88
N ARG A 20 -6.76 -17.18 8.68
CA ARG A 20 -7.98 -16.58 9.23
C ARG A 20 -8.17 -15.19 8.62
N ALA A 21 -9.42 -14.85 8.31
CA ALA A 21 -9.81 -13.48 8.02
C ALA A 21 -10.33 -12.83 9.30
N GLU A 22 -9.77 -11.68 9.66
CA GLU A 22 -10.24 -10.87 10.77
C GLU A 22 -11.50 -10.09 10.39
N ASP A 23 -12.30 -9.77 11.41
CA ASP A 23 -13.50 -8.97 11.25
C ASP A 23 -13.17 -7.51 10.89
N GLY A 24 -14.05 -6.88 10.12
CA GLY A 24 -13.92 -5.47 9.75
C GLY A 24 -13.14 -5.20 8.46
N ILE A 25 -12.77 -3.93 8.29
CA ILE A 25 -12.02 -3.44 7.13
C ILE A 25 -10.68 -2.88 7.59
N VAL A 26 -9.61 -3.33 6.96
CA VAL A 26 -8.26 -2.85 7.28
C VAL A 26 -8.09 -1.39 6.85
N MET A 27 -7.59 -0.59 7.78
CA MET A 27 -7.19 0.80 7.60
C MET A 27 -5.70 0.94 7.91
N GLU A 28 -4.96 1.54 6.98
CA GLU A 28 -3.56 1.90 7.16
C GLU A 28 -3.43 3.31 7.75
N GLN A 29 -2.50 3.49 8.67
CA GLN A 29 -2.21 4.78 9.30
C GLN A 29 -0.86 5.36 8.86
N ASP A 30 0.03 4.54 8.31
CA ASP A 30 1.28 5.01 7.72
C ASP A 30 0.99 5.72 6.39
N SER A 31 1.06 7.05 6.38
CA SER A 31 0.85 7.85 5.17
C SER A 31 1.82 7.53 4.02
N SER A 32 2.96 6.88 4.27
CA SER A 32 3.86 6.37 3.24
C SER A 32 3.36 5.07 2.58
N ARG A 33 2.25 4.52 3.07
CA ARG A 33 1.59 3.29 2.62
C ARG A 33 0.12 3.50 2.24
N ILE A 34 -0.33 4.75 2.16
CA ILE A 34 -1.71 5.12 1.78
C ILE A 34 -1.70 5.78 0.41
N TYR A 35 -2.60 5.36 -0.48
CA TYR A 35 -2.86 6.02 -1.76
C TYR A 35 -4.07 6.98 -1.64
N GLY A 36 -3.96 8.17 -2.23
CA GLY A 36 -5.08 9.11 -2.39
C GLY A 36 -5.76 9.57 -1.10
N GLU A 37 -5.01 9.72 0.00
CA GLU A 37 -5.52 10.10 1.34
C GLU A 37 -6.64 9.20 1.88
N THR A 38 -6.80 7.99 1.32
CA THR A 38 -7.87 7.06 1.67
C THR A 38 -7.27 5.87 2.43
N PRO A 39 -7.41 5.77 3.77
CA PRO A 39 -6.74 4.75 4.59
C PRO A 39 -7.01 3.29 4.20
N THR A 40 -8.11 3.03 3.48
CA THR A 40 -8.46 1.69 2.97
C THR A 40 -7.81 1.38 1.63
N TYR A 41 -7.09 2.31 1.01
CA TYR A 41 -6.39 2.16 -0.26
C TYR A 41 -4.89 2.03 0.03
N MET A 42 -4.47 0.79 0.25
CA MET A 42 -3.14 0.51 0.81
C MET A 42 -2.13 0.19 -0.28
N ILE A 43 -0.95 0.78 -0.17
CA ILE A 43 0.26 0.36 -0.89
C ILE A 43 0.99 -0.59 0.06
N PRO A 44 0.86 -1.92 -0.10
CA PRO A 44 1.34 -2.89 0.87
C PRO A 44 2.87 -2.92 0.94
N VAL A 45 3.38 -3.50 2.01
CA VAL A 45 4.75 -4.04 2.03
C VAL A 45 4.74 -5.33 1.22
N ILE A 46 5.53 -5.37 0.14
CA ILE A 46 5.82 -6.61 -0.58
C ILE A 46 6.89 -7.34 0.23
N ASN A 47 6.60 -8.56 0.68
CA ASN A 47 7.60 -9.38 1.38
C ASN A 47 8.49 -10.07 0.34
N ASP A 48 9.78 -10.29 0.64
CA ASP A 48 10.68 -11.03 -0.25
C ASP A 48 10.40 -12.54 -0.13
N THR A 49 9.65 -13.05 -1.09
CA THR A 49 9.30 -14.48 -1.22
C THR A 49 9.58 -14.92 -2.65
N GLU A 50 9.60 -16.22 -2.90
CA GLU A 50 9.81 -16.74 -4.26
C GLU A 50 8.81 -16.17 -5.28
N ILE A 51 7.55 -15.97 -4.88
CA ILE A 51 6.47 -15.42 -5.71
C ILE A 51 6.70 -13.93 -6.04
N THR A 52 7.19 -13.17 -5.06
CA THR A 52 7.20 -11.70 -5.06
C THR A 52 8.59 -11.09 -5.29
N ARG A 53 9.65 -11.89 -5.24
CA ARG A 53 11.06 -11.43 -5.24
C ARG A 53 11.37 -10.42 -6.34
N LYS A 54 10.96 -10.71 -7.57
CA LYS A 54 11.22 -9.81 -8.71
C LYS A 54 10.56 -8.44 -8.51
N GLN A 55 9.33 -8.41 -7.99
CA GLN A 55 8.60 -7.18 -7.72
C GLN A 55 9.20 -6.42 -6.53
N TYR A 56 9.64 -7.16 -5.51
CA TYR A 56 10.36 -6.62 -4.36
C TYR A 56 11.68 -5.94 -4.77
N GLU A 57 12.53 -6.65 -5.53
CA GLU A 57 13.83 -6.14 -6.01
C GLU A 57 13.69 -4.93 -6.93
N ALA A 58 12.65 -4.91 -7.76
CA ALA A 58 12.34 -3.79 -8.64
C ALA A 58 11.64 -2.61 -7.92
N ASN A 59 11.36 -2.74 -6.61
CA ASN A 59 10.67 -1.75 -5.79
C ASN A 59 9.34 -1.30 -6.41
N LEU A 60 8.57 -2.26 -6.92
CA LEU A 60 7.27 -1.98 -7.54
C LEU A 60 6.21 -1.67 -6.49
N ALA A 61 5.25 -0.83 -6.87
CA ALA A 61 4.06 -0.58 -6.07
C ALA A 61 2.94 -1.54 -6.47
N LEU A 62 2.22 -2.04 -5.47
CA LEU A 62 0.92 -2.70 -5.61
C LEU A 62 -0.13 -1.84 -4.92
N LEU A 63 -1.40 -2.08 -5.22
CA LEU A 63 -2.51 -1.37 -4.61
C LEU A 63 -3.58 -2.37 -4.16
N VAL A 64 -3.91 -2.32 -2.88
CA VAL A 64 -4.89 -3.22 -2.25
C VAL A 64 -6.00 -2.36 -1.61
N PRO A 65 -7.08 -2.07 -2.35
CA PRO A 65 -8.21 -1.29 -1.84
C PRO A 65 -9.20 -2.16 -1.08
N ILE A 66 -9.69 -1.70 0.07
CA ILE A 66 -10.79 -2.31 0.84
C ILE A 66 -10.55 -3.81 1.06
N ALA A 67 -9.78 -4.13 2.09
CA ALA A 67 -9.37 -5.50 2.39
C ALA A 67 -9.84 -5.94 3.78
N LYS A 68 -10.03 -7.24 3.96
CA LYS A 68 -10.01 -7.86 5.31
C LYS A 68 -8.56 -8.01 5.80
N GLY A 69 -8.36 -8.21 7.10
CA GLY A 69 -7.03 -8.54 7.63
C GLY A 69 -6.84 -10.05 7.59
N LEU A 70 -5.73 -10.56 7.04
CA LEU A 70 -5.43 -11.99 7.13
C LEU A 70 -4.40 -12.25 8.24
N THR A 71 -4.65 -13.28 9.03
CA THR A 71 -3.77 -13.74 10.12
C THR A 71 -3.52 -15.24 10.01
N GLU A 72 -2.47 -15.71 10.68
CA GLU A 72 -2.17 -17.13 10.75
C GLU A 72 -3.02 -17.81 11.84
N LYS A 73 -3.68 -18.91 11.48
CA LYS A 73 -4.28 -19.87 12.40
C LYS A 73 -3.30 -20.99 12.71
N THR A 74 -2.78 -20.96 13.93
CA THR A 74 -1.80 -21.95 14.42
C THR A 74 -2.43 -23.33 14.64
N GLY A 75 -1.59 -24.36 14.69
CA GLY A 75 -2.02 -25.74 15.00
C GLY A 75 -2.58 -26.55 13.82
N THR A 76 -2.54 -26.03 12.60
CA THR A 76 -2.96 -26.75 11.39
C THR A 76 -1.87 -27.65 10.78
N GLY A 77 -0.62 -27.49 11.23
CA GLY A 77 0.54 -28.19 10.67
C GLY A 77 0.87 -27.74 9.25
N ARG A 78 0.46 -26.53 8.88
CA ARG A 78 0.74 -25.85 7.61
C ARG A 78 1.61 -24.63 7.88
N THR A 79 2.41 -24.26 6.89
CA THR A 79 3.22 -23.04 6.93
C THR A 79 2.46 -21.93 6.22
N VAL A 80 2.26 -20.80 6.90
CA VAL A 80 1.66 -19.61 6.31
C VAL A 80 2.73 -18.54 6.10
N THR A 81 2.87 -18.09 4.86
CA THR A 81 3.82 -17.06 4.44
C THR A 81 3.06 -15.84 3.94
N GLY A 82 3.22 -14.70 4.61
CA GLY A 82 2.68 -13.43 4.11
C GLY A 82 3.41 -12.99 2.84
N LEU A 83 2.67 -12.79 1.74
CA LEU A 83 3.19 -12.27 0.47
C LEU A 83 3.14 -10.74 0.46
N LEU A 84 2.03 -10.18 0.95
CA LEU A 84 1.78 -8.75 1.10
C LEU A 84 1.37 -8.48 2.54
N SER A 85 1.86 -7.40 3.14
CA SER A 85 1.52 -7.03 4.53
C SER A 85 1.20 -5.54 4.65
N THR A 86 0.43 -5.19 5.67
CA THR A 86 0.29 -3.81 6.12
C THR A 86 1.54 -3.33 6.85
N SER A 87 1.59 -2.04 7.21
CA SER A 87 2.50 -1.57 8.25
C SER A 87 2.07 -2.07 9.65
N ASN A 88 2.93 -1.87 10.65
CA ASN A 88 2.61 -2.13 12.06
C ASN A 88 1.60 -1.14 12.66
N TYR A 89 1.25 -0.07 11.93
CA TYR A 89 0.29 0.93 12.37
C TYR A 89 -1.13 0.67 11.87
N ALA A 90 -1.34 -0.37 11.06
CA ALA A 90 -2.67 -0.71 10.57
C ALA A 90 -3.57 -1.32 11.66
N PHE A 91 -4.87 -1.17 11.47
CA PHE A 91 -5.91 -1.80 12.30
C PHE A 91 -7.08 -2.23 11.41
N SER A 92 -7.86 -3.21 11.85
CA SER A 92 -9.12 -3.59 11.20
C SER A 92 -10.25 -2.89 11.93
N LYS A 93 -10.96 -2.02 11.22
CA LYS A 93 -12.10 -1.28 11.75
C LYS A 93 -13.33 -2.18 11.74
N VAL A 94 -13.82 -2.52 12.93
CA VAL A 94 -14.93 -3.47 13.11
C VAL A 94 -16.27 -2.74 13.05
N ASN A 95 -16.39 -1.60 13.73
CA ASN A 95 -17.60 -0.78 13.69
C ASN A 95 -17.60 0.15 12.48
N LEU A 96 -18.27 -0.27 11.40
CA LEU A 96 -18.37 0.51 10.16
C LEU A 96 -19.41 1.64 10.21
N ASP A 97 -20.26 1.68 11.23
CA ASP A 97 -21.26 2.74 11.45
C ASP A 97 -20.71 3.87 12.35
N SER A 98 -19.46 3.74 12.81
CA SER A 98 -18.80 4.77 13.62
C SER A 98 -18.62 6.07 12.84
N GLU A 99 -18.80 7.20 13.51
CA GLU A 99 -18.51 8.53 12.96
C GLU A 99 -16.99 8.81 12.88
N TYR A 100 -16.17 8.00 13.56
CA TYR A 100 -14.73 8.19 13.64
C TYR A 100 -13.97 7.18 12.77
N LEU A 101 -13.14 7.68 11.87
CA LEU A 101 -12.20 6.85 11.11
C LEU A 101 -10.96 6.44 11.91
N SER A 102 -10.69 7.10 13.04
CA SER A 102 -9.61 6.69 13.93
C SER A 102 -9.90 5.34 14.57
N ARG A 103 -8.83 4.65 14.97
CA ARG A 103 -8.92 3.39 15.71
C ARG A 103 -9.68 3.59 17.03
N GLU A 104 -10.58 2.67 17.32
CA GLU A 104 -11.33 2.55 18.57
C GLU A 104 -10.87 1.31 19.35
N ASP A 105 -11.25 1.19 20.63
CA ASP A 105 -10.75 0.12 21.52
C ASP A 105 -11.20 -1.29 21.07
N GLU A 106 -12.32 -1.38 20.34
CA GLU A 106 -12.87 -2.62 19.80
C GLU A 106 -12.22 -3.03 18.46
N ASP A 107 -11.40 -2.17 17.86
CA ASP A 107 -10.75 -2.44 16.58
C ASP A 107 -9.53 -3.36 16.74
N ILE A 108 -9.33 -4.24 15.76
CA ILE A 108 -8.28 -5.26 15.81
C ILE A 108 -6.96 -4.64 15.36
N THR A 109 -5.90 -4.76 16.15
CA THR A 109 -4.59 -4.19 15.80
C THR A 109 -3.79 -5.15 14.91
N GLY A 110 -3.15 -4.59 13.87
CA GLY A 110 -2.27 -5.33 12.97
C GLY A 110 -0.85 -5.56 13.53
N PRO A 111 0.12 -5.89 12.67
CA PRO A 111 0.02 -5.94 11.21
C PRO A 111 -0.83 -7.12 10.71
N PHE A 112 -1.35 -6.99 9.50
CA PHE A 112 -2.10 -8.04 8.81
C PHE A 112 -1.41 -8.43 7.51
N TYR A 113 -1.59 -9.68 7.10
CA TYR A 113 -1.34 -10.08 5.72
C TYR A 113 -2.48 -9.57 4.84
N LEU A 114 -2.12 -9.08 3.65
CA LEU A 114 -3.04 -8.67 2.58
C LEU A 114 -3.05 -9.69 1.43
N ALA A 115 -2.05 -10.55 1.40
CA ALA A 115 -2.07 -11.80 0.66
C ALA A 115 -1.17 -12.81 1.40
N ALA A 116 -1.59 -14.07 1.49
CA ALA A 116 -0.86 -15.10 2.19
C ALA A 116 -0.88 -16.42 1.42
N LEU A 117 0.26 -17.10 1.41
CA LEU A 117 0.45 -18.44 0.88
C LEU A 117 0.40 -19.44 2.04
N SER A 118 -0.35 -20.52 1.88
CA SER A 118 -0.42 -21.63 2.83
C SER A 118 0.01 -22.94 2.18
N GLU A 119 0.97 -23.62 2.79
CA GLU A 119 1.57 -24.82 2.22
C GLU A 119 1.78 -25.91 3.26
N LYS A 120 1.81 -27.15 2.77
CA LYS A 120 2.19 -28.32 3.53
C LYS A 120 2.70 -29.37 2.56
N GLU A 121 3.87 -29.92 2.85
CA GLU A 121 4.49 -30.95 2.01
C GLU A 121 3.52 -32.13 1.79
N GLY A 122 3.40 -32.57 0.53
CA GLY A 122 2.49 -33.65 0.13
C GLY A 122 0.99 -33.29 0.20
N SER A 123 0.63 -32.03 0.41
CA SER A 123 -0.75 -31.53 0.40
C SER A 123 -0.90 -30.37 -0.61
N GLY A 124 -2.14 -29.99 -0.94
CA GLY A 124 -2.37 -28.82 -1.80
C GLY A 124 -1.95 -27.51 -1.12
N SER A 125 -1.49 -26.54 -1.91
CA SER A 125 -1.19 -25.16 -1.50
C SER A 125 -2.37 -24.22 -1.81
N MET A 126 -2.44 -23.07 -1.13
CA MET A 126 -3.47 -22.06 -1.34
C MET A 126 -2.88 -20.66 -1.19
N ILE A 127 -3.24 -19.76 -2.10
CA ILE A 127 -2.99 -18.32 -1.94
C ILE A 127 -4.34 -17.64 -1.67
N VAL A 128 -4.40 -16.84 -0.61
CA VAL A 128 -5.57 -16.03 -0.26
C VAL A 128 -5.23 -14.57 -0.49
N LEU A 129 -6.14 -13.84 -1.13
CA LEU A 129 -6.08 -12.40 -1.34
C LEU A 129 -7.11 -11.74 -0.44
N ALA A 130 -6.70 -10.68 0.24
CA ALA A 130 -7.56 -10.00 1.21
C ALA A 130 -8.58 -9.03 0.57
N SER A 131 -8.42 -8.72 -0.72
CA SER A 131 -9.27 -7.80 -1.47
C SER A 131 -9.54 -8.34 -2.87
N SER A 132 -10.80 -8.36 -3.29
CA SER A 132 -11.20 -8.62 -4.68
C SER A 132 -10.87 -7.44 -5.60
N ASN A 133 -10.90 -6.21 -5.08
CA ASN A 133 -10.68 -5.00 -5.87
C ASN A 133 -9.28 -4.92 -6.48
N MET A 134 -8.28 -5.55 -5.85
CA MET A 134 -6.92 -5.59 -6.40
C MET A 134 -6.84 -6.29 -7.76
N CYS A 135 -7.83 -7.13 -8.10
CA CYS A 135 -7.92 -7.88 -9.35
C CYS A 135 -8.70 -7.14 -10.45
N THR A 136 -9.12 -5.90 -10.21
CA THR A 136 -9.90 -5.12 -11.20
C THR A 136 -8.96 -4.31 -12.08
N ASP A 137 -9.31 -4.20 -13.37
CA ASP A 137 -8.54 -3.43 -14.36
C ASP A 137 -8.30 -1.98 -13.91
N GLN A 138 -9.31 -1.36 -13.28
CA GLN A 138 -9.22 0.00 -12.78
C GLN A 138 -8.12 0.17 -11.71
N VAL A 139 -8.00 -0.78 -10.79
CA VAL A 139 -6.99 -0.72 -9.71
C VAL A 139 -5.62 -1.11 -10.25
N ASP A 140 -5.57 -2.08 -11.16
CA ASP A 140 -4.34 -2.52 -11.81
C ASP A 140 -3.72 -1.43 -12.70
N GLU A 141 -4.54 -0.65 -13.40
CA GLU A 141 -4.11 0.51 -14.20
C GLU A 141 -3.38 1.55 -13.33
N VAL A 142 -3.83 1.79 -12.10
CA VAL A 142 -3.17 2.73 -11.17
C VAL A 142 -1.73 2.31 -10.87
N VAL A 143 -1.45 1.00 -10.80
CA VAL A 143 -0.13 0.43 -10.51
C VAL A 143 0.57 -0.08 -11.77
N SER A 144 0.18 0.41 -12.95
CA SER A 144 0.78 0.05 -14.23
C SER A 144 0.79 -1.47 -14.49
N GLY A 145 -0.21 -2.25 -14.08
CA GLY A 145 -0.21 -3.71 -14.32
C GLY A 145 0.54 -4.55 -13.27
N ASN A 146 1.01 -3.96 -12.17
CA ASN A 146 1.78 -4.72 -11.19
C ASN A 146 0.90 -5.70 -10.38
N ASN A 147 -0.40 -5.41 -10.21
CA ASN A 147 -1.30 -6.31 -9.49
C ASN A 147 -1.55 -7.57 -10.32
N ILE A 148 -1.82 -7.46 -11.62
CA ILE A 148 -1.98 -8.64 -12.48
C ILE A 148 -0.70 -9.47 -12.53
N ASP A 149 0.47 -8.82 -12.55
CA ASP A 149 1.75 -9.51 -12.49
C ASP A 149 1.92 -10.32 -11.20
N PHE A 150 1.54 -9.75 -10.06
CA PHE A 150 1.54 -10.44 -8.76
C PHE A 150 0.61 -11.67 -8.79
N LEU A 151 -0.61 -11.52 -9.31
CA LEU A 151 -1.58 -12.62 -9.40
C LEU A 151 -1.06 -13.77 -10.27
N LEU A 152 -0.50 -13.46 -11.43
CA LEU A 152 0.02 -14.46 -12.35
C LEU A 152 1.28 -15.15 -11.80
N ASN A 153 2.11 -14.46 -11.03
CA ASN A 153 3.23 -15.09 -10.33
C ASN A 153 2.73 -16.09 -9.28
N GLY A 154 1.71 -15.72 -8.50
CA GLY A 154 1.05 -16.65 -7.58
C GLY A 154 0.44 -17.87 -8.27
N PHE A 155 -0.22 -17.67 -9.41
CA PHE A 155 -0.78 -18.78 -10.20
C PHE A 155 0.30 -19.72 -10.73
N ASN A 156 1.37 -19.17 -11.33
CA ASN A 156 2.49 -19.95 -11.83
C ASN A 156 3.15 -20.78 -10.72
N TYR A 157 3.29 -20.19 -9.53
CA TYR A 157 3.78 -20.88 -8.35
C TYR A 157 2.90 -22.07 -7.96
N LEU A 158 1.58 -21.88 -7.87
CA LEU A 158 0.63 -22.93 -7.48
C LEU A 158 0.57 -24.09 -8.48
N VAL A 159 0.85 -23.84 -9.77
CA VAL A 159 0.88 -24.88 -10.82
C VAL A 159 2.28 -25.54 -10.94
N GLY A 160 3.27 -25.08 -10.16
CA GLY A 160 4.63 -25.61 -10.18
C GLY A 160 5.46 -25.16 -11.38
N ASP A 161 5.06 -24.09 -12.06
CA ASP A 161 5.75 -23.50 -13.21
C ASP A 161 6.52 -22.24 -12.77
N ALA A 162 7.39 -22.42 -11.75
CA ALA A 162 8.14 -21.34 -11.12
C ALA A 162 9.04 -20.57 -12.11
N ASP A 163 9.48 -21.23 -13.19
CA ASP A 163 10.28 -20.62 -14.26
C ASP A 163 9.54 -19.50 -15.02
N LYS A 164 8.21 -19.44 -14.94
CA LYS A 164 7.37 -18.41 -15.58
C LYS A 164 7.03 -17.23 -14.66
N MET A 165 7.51 -17.19 -13.42
CA MET A 165 7.31 -16.02 -12.56
C MET A 165 8.20 -14.86 -13.06
N SER A 166 7.62 -13.73 -13.43
CA SER A 166 8.33 -12.58 -14.00
C SER A 166 7.59 -11.26 -13.80
N ILE A 167 8.30 -10.14 -13.96
CA ILE A 167 7.67 -8.86 -14.27
C ILE A 167 7.49 -8.85 -15.78
N ARG A 168 6.26 -8.64 -16.25
CA ARG A 168 5.96 -8.71 -17.69
C ARG A 168 6.32 -7.39 -18.37
N SER A 169 6.73 -7.49 -19.63
CA SER A 169 6.97 -6.30 -20.46
C SER A 169 5.64 -5.59 -20.69
N LYS A 170 5.58 -4.30 -20.38
CA LYS A 170 4.41 -3.45 -20.59
C LYS A 170 4.46 -2.88 -22.01
N ASP A 171 3.31 -2.79 -22.67
CA ASP A 171 3.19 -1.95 -23.86
C ASP A 171 3.42 -0.49 -23.47
N ILE A 172 3.83 0.37 -24.41
CA ILE A 172 4.07 1.79 -24.16
C ILE A 172 2.73 2.50 -23.91
N GLN A 173 2.17 2.30 -22.73
CA GLN A 173 1.09 3.05 -22.13
C GLN A 173 1.62 3.54 -20.78
N TYR A 174 1.65 4.87 -20.63
CA TYR A 174 2.04 5.65 -19.46
C TYR A 174 2.44 4.85 -18.22
N ASP A 175 3.72 4.85 -17.87
CA ASP A 175 4.15 4.37 -16.56
C ASP A 175 3.66 5.37 -15.49
N ALA A 176 2.60 4.99 -14.78
CA ALA A 176 2.03 5.82 -13.73
C ALA A 176 2.88 5.69 -12.46
N ASN A 177 3.55 6.76 -12.07
CA ASN A 177 4.18 6.81 -10.76
C ASN A 177 3.09 6.81 -9.69
N VAL A 178 3.06 5.77 -8.86
CA VAL A 178 2.15 5.70 -7.71
C VAL A 178 2.74 6.54 -6.58
N TYR A 179 2.06 7.64 -6.27
CA TYR A 179 2.44 8.51 -5.17
C TYR A 179 1.69 8.14 -3.90
N THR A 180 2.46 7.95 -2.83
CA THR A 180 1.93 7.78 -1.47
C THR A 180 1.38 9.12 -0.96
N THR A 181 0.48 9.07 0.02
CA THR A 181 -0.08 10.25 0.67
C THR A 181 1.01 11.13 1.28
N MET A 182 2.05 10.52 1.87
CA MET A 182 3.20 11.26 2.37
C MET A 182 3.94 12.03 1.27
N GLN A 183 4.20 11.38 0.13
CA GLN A 183 4.86 12.03 -1.01
C GLN A 183 3.99 13.17 -1.57
N THR A 184 2.69 12.94 -1.75
CA THR A 184 1.76 13.97 -2.21
C THR A 184 1.78 15.17 -1.26
N ARG A 185 1.71 14.97 0.05
CA ARG A 185 1.77 16.06 1.04
C ARG A 185 3.07 16.87 0.97
N ILE A 186 4.21 16.20 0.80
CA ILE A 186 5.51 16.88 0.68
C ILE A 186 5.53 17.72 -0.60
N ILE A 187 5.13 17.14 -1.73
CA ILE A 187 5.10 17.84 -3.02
C ILE A 187 4.17 19.05 -2.95
N SER A 188 2.95 18.87 -2.45
CA SER A 188 1.97 19.94 -2.27
C SER A 188 2.50 21.04 -1.34
N ALA A 189 3.10 20.68 -0.20
CA ALA A 189 3.65 21.65 0.73
C ALA A 189 4.79 22.49 0.11
N VAL A 190 5.68 21.86 -0.65
CA VAL A 190 6.76 22.56 -1.36
C VAL A 190 6.21 23.47 -2.44
N ALA A 191 5.21 23.02 -3.21
CA ALA A 191 4.63 23.80 -4.30
C ALA A 191 3.82 25.00 -3.79
N GLU A 192 2.99 24.80 -2.76
CA GLU A 192 2.06 25.81 -2.24
C GLU A 192 2.74 26.80 -1.28
N TRP A 193 3.67 26.34 -0.44
CA TRP A 193 4.28 27.16 0.59
C TRP A 193 5.76 27.42 0.32
N GLY A 194 6.51 26.36 -0.02
CA GLY A 194 7.95 26.45 -0.22
C GLY A 194 8.35 27.41 -1.34
N LEU A 195 7.76 27.25 -2.53
CA LEU A 195 8.09 28.06 -3.70
C LEU A 195 7.68 29.53 -3.53
N PRO A 196 6.44 29.87 -3.08
CA PRO A 196 6.09 31.27 -2.80
C PRO A 196 6.95 31.90 -1.72
N ALA A 197 7.28 31.18 -0.63
CA ALA A 197 8.16 31.69 0.41
C ALA A 197 9.57 31.99 -0.12
N LEU A 198 10.12 31.12 -0.98
CA LEU A 198 11.42 31.35 -1.63
C LEU A 198 11.39 32.60 -2.51
N ILE A 199 10.35 32.76 -3.34
CA ILE A 199 10.18 33.93 -4.21
C ILE A 199 10.09 35.21 -3.36
N LEU A 200 9.31 35.19 -2.29
CA LEU A 200 9.20 36.31 -1.36
C LEU A 200 10.53 36.64 -0.69
N ALA A 201 11.27 35.64 -0.21
CA ALA A 201 12.58 35.83 0.40
C ALA A 201 13.58 36.48 -0.57
N VAL A 202 13.65 36.00 -1.82
CA VAL A 202 14.49 36.60 -2.87
C VAL A 202 14.05 38.04 -3.14
N GLY A 203 12.75 38.30 -3.25
CA GLY A 203 12.21 39.65 -3.43
C GLY A 203 12.62 40.60 -2.31
N ILE A 204 12.50 40.16 -1.05
CA ILE A 204 12.91 40.94 0.14
C ILE A 204 14.41 41.25 0.10
N VAL A 205 15.26 40.25 -0.15
CA VAL A 205 16.72 40.43 -0.24
C VAL A 205 17.09 41.45 -1.31
N LEU A 206 16.48 41.35 -2.50
CA LEU A 206 16.72 42.29 -3.59
C LEU A 206 16.32 43.73 -3.23
N VAL A 207 15.22 43.93 -2.51
CA VAL A 207 14.80 45.26 -2.03
C VAL A 207 15.84 45.83 -1.05
N PHE A 208 16.33 45.03 -0.10
CA PHE A 208 17.35 45.48 0.85
C PHE A 208 18.69 45.80 0.18
N VAL A 209 19.15 44.96 -0.75
CA VAL A 209 20.38 45.20 -1.51
C VAL A 209 20.26 46.49 -2.35
N ARG A 210 19.11 46.70 -3.01
CA ARG A 210 18.85 47.95 -3.75
C ARG A 210 18.86 49.17 -2.84
N LYS A 211 18.14 49.15 -1.71
CA LYS A 211 18.13 50.26 -0.74
C LYS A 211 19.53 50.61 -0.21
N ARG A 212 20.40 49.62 0.01
CA ARG A 212 21.77 49.86 0.47
C ARG A 212 22.64 50.52 -0.61
N ARG A 213 22.43 50.20 -1.89
CA ARG A 213 23.15 50.83 -3.02
C ARG A 213 22.67 52.25 -3.35
N SER A 214 21.43 52.58 -3.02
CA SER A 214 20.82 53.89 -3.31
C SER A 214 21.00 54.96 -2.22
N ARG A 215 21.74 54.69 -1.13
CA ARG A 215 22.07 55.72 -0.13
C ARG A 215 23.18 56.63 -0.70
N PRO A 216 22.95 57.94 -0.93
CA PRO A 216 24.01 58.84 -1.37
C PRO A 216 25.09 58.96 -0.28
N LEU A 217 26.37 58.94 -0.70
CA LEU A 217 27.50 59.35 0.14
C LEU A 217 27.20 60.77 0.62
N SER A 218 27.02 60.95 1.93
CA SER A 218 27.02 62.29 2.51
C SER A 218 28.38 62.92 2.20
N THR A 219 28.37 63.92 1.32
CA THR A 219 29.44 64.89 1.20
C THR A 219 29.60 65.55 2.57
N GLU A 220 30.61 65.13 3.33
CA GLU A 220 31.12 65.93 4.44
C GLU A 220 31.87 67.14 3.86
N ALA A 221 31.60 68.29 4.49
CA ALA A 221 32.06 69.63 4.15
C ALA A 221 33.50 69.89 4.60
#